data_AF-A0A954XF25-F1
#
_entry.id   AF-A0A954XF25-F1
#
_cell.length_a   1.000
_cell.length_b   1.000
_cell.length_c   1.000
_cell.angle_alpha   90.00
_cell.angle_beta   90.00
_cell.angle_gamma   90.00
#
_symmetry.space_group_name_H-M   'P 1'
#
loop_
_entity.id
_entity.type
_entity.pdbx_description
1 polymer ?
#
loop_
_entity_poly.entity_id
_entity_poly.type
_entity_poly.pdbx_seq_one_letter_code
_entity_poly.pdbx_strand_id
1 'polypeptide(L)'
;MRGIGAMLGLDKASDLPITTVMAFGNTPYPNEPTPEPIFPGNHDIVHGQYLYRPDGVDVDLYRFTIDLPDGKEGLFTAETFAERQANSSLLDTVLRLYRENPDGTRVLLSQNDDYFSSDSYLELALGAGTYYVAVSAAGNSNYDPTIEDTGLGGKSQGVYDLQLNFRSEVDDEATIRDRDGDLTPLDGDADGVPGGVYNFWFQTQQLYRTLEITRNYDQMPDQPVITVLNRNNVQRRFQLMRSGSGTLGAGNIPVNLVPGDTAVTIAGKLAAAIKAQTVSGTSFLTDAFQEDLTSPVLTLIGERSVNISLQDNGIQIHGRTIFVDKTAGPNAD
;
A
#
# COMPACT_ATOMS: atom_id res chain seq x y z
N MET A 1 38.91 -21.70 -17.82
CA MET A 1 38.13 -20.47 -18.11
C MET A 1 38.63 -19.69 -19.33
N ARG A 2 39.94 -19.50 -19.56
CA ARG A 2 40.46 -18.73 -20.72
C ARG A 2 39.94 -19.19 -22.09
N GLY A 3 39.91 -20.51 -22.33
CA GLY A 3 39.36 -21.07 -23.57
C GLY A 3 37.85 -20.84 -23.73
N ILE A 4 37.10 -20.81 -22.62
CA ILE A 4 35.65 -20.54 -22.65
C ILE A 4 35.42 -19.05 -22.97
N GLY A 5 36.18 -18.13 -22.36
CA GLY A 5 36.09 -16.70 -22.67
C GLY A 5 36.36 -16.39 -24.14
N ALA A 6 37.41 -16.98 -24.73
CA ALA A 6 37.70 -16.85 -26.15
C ALA A 6 36.60 -17.44 -27.05
N MET A 7 36.00 -18.57 -26.67
CA MET A 7 34.87 -19.18 -27.40
C MET A 7 33.59 -18.37 -27.28
N LEU A 8 33.42 -17.63 -26.19
CA LEU A 8 32.33 -16.66 -25.99
C LEU A 8 32.60 -15.31 -26.68
N GLY A 9 33.74 -15.12 -27.35
CA GLY A 9 34.07 -13.91 -28.10
C GLY A 9 34.79 -12.82 -27.31
N LEU A 10 35.29 -13.11 -26.10
CA LEU A 10 36.16 -12.18 -25.37
C LEU A 10 37.56 -12.15 -25.98
N ASP A 11 38.08 -10.94 -26.19
CA ASP A 11 39.46 -10.70 -26.60
C ASP A 11 40.43 -10.72 -25.41
N LYS A 12 41.73 -10.77 -25.71
CA LYS A 12 42.77 -10.70 -24.66
C LYS A 12 42.77 -9.33 -24.01
N ALA A 13 42.81 -9.31 -22.68
CA ALA A 13 42.90 -8.12 -21.85
C ALA A 13 44.27 -8.05 -21.15
N SER A 14 45.36 -8.08 -21.92
CA SER A 14 46.74 -8.19 -21.43
C SER A 14 47.19 -7.08 -20.47
N ASP A 15 46.48 -5.94 -20.50
CA ASP A 15 46.79 -4.77 -19.69
C ASP A 15 46.12 -4.82 -18.31
N LEU A 16 45.27 -5.84 -18.05
CA LEU A 16 44.61 -6.05 -16.77
C LEU A 16 45.43 -6.94 -15.84
N PRO A 17 45.16 -6.90 -14.51
CA PRO A 17 45.85 -7.76 -13.55
C PRO A 17 45.81 -9.23 -13.96
N ILE A 18 46.91 -9.96 -13.73
CA ILE A 18 47.05 -11.38 -14.11
C ILE A 18 46.01 -12.31 -13.48
N THR A 19 45.31 -11.85 -12.44
CA THR A 19 44.17 -12.52 -11.79
C THR A 19 42.89 -12.49 -12.64
N THR A 20 42.80 -11.61 -13.64
CA THR A 20 41.70 -11.57 -14.61
C THR A 20 41.83 -12.75 -15.58
N VAL A 21 40.72 -13.45 -15.86
CA VAL A 21 40.70 -14.61 -16.76
C VAL A 21 41.30 -14.27 -18.13
N MET A 22 40.96 -13.11 -18.69
CA MET A 22 41.41 -12.68 -20.02
C MET A 22 42.78 -11.98 -20.06
N ALA A 23 43.54 -11.87 -18.96
CA ALA A 23 44.82 -11.17 -18.97
C ALA A 23 45.98 -11.92 -19.66
N PHE A 24 45.89 -13.25 -19.80
CA PHE A 24 46.93 -14.10 -20.41
C PHE A 24 48.38 -13.93 -19.88
N GLY A 25 48.59 -13.20 -18.78
CA GLY A 25 49.91 -12.95 -18.20
C GLY A 25 50.40 -14.04 -17.23
N ASN A 26 51.72 -14.10 -17.06
CA ASN A 26 52.41 -14.79 -15.97
C ASN A 26 52.89 -13.76 -14.94
N THR A 27 53.20 -14.18 -13.71
CA THR A 27 53.81 -13.31 -12.70
C THR A 27 55.07 -12.63 -13.27
N PRO A 28 55.12 -11.29 -13.33
CA PRO A 28 56.22 -10.57 -13.96
C PRO A 28 57.53 -10.63 -13.15
N TYR A 29 57.46 -11.08 -11.90
CA TYR A 29 58.61 -11.14 -11.00
C TYR A 29 58.98 -12.59 -10.66
N PRO A 30 60.22 -13.04 -10.97
CA PRO A 30 60.72 -14.29 -10.45
C PRO A 30 60.88 -14.12 -8.93
N ASN A 31 60.14 -14.92 -8.15
CA ASN A 31 60.10 -14.98 -6.67
C ASN A 31 58.99 -14.20 -5.94
N GLU A 32 58.01 -13.61 -6.64
CA GLU A 32 56.78 -13.15 -5.98
C GLU A 32 55.74 -14.29 -5.91
N PRO A 33 55.02 -14.46 -4.78
CA PRO A 33 53.89 -15.37 -4.73
C PRO A 33 52.89 -15.00 -5.83
N THR A 34 52.36 -16.00 -6.53
CA THR A 34 51.21 -15.77 -7.42
C THR A 34 50.09 -15.16 -6.57
N PRO A 35 49.56 -13.97 -6.92
CA PRO A 35 48.43 -13.39 -6.21
C PRO A 35 47.29 -14.41 -6.15
N GLU A 36 46.60 -14.47 -5.01
CA GLU A 36 45.50 -15.40 -4.85
C GLU A 36 44.46 -15.17 -5.95
N PRO A 37 44.06 -16.23 -6.67
CA PRO A 37 43.10 -16.10 -7.75
C PRO A 37 41.70 -15.80 -7.18
N ILE A 38 41.22 -14.58 -7.41
CA ILE A 38 39.83 -14.20 -7.15
C ILE A 38 39.06 -14.42 -8.46
N PHE A 39 38.22 -15.46 -8.50
CA PHE A 39 37.43 -15.77 -9.69
C PHE A 39 35.93 -15.89 -9.36
N PRO A 40 35.05 -15.27 -10.16
CA PRO A 40 35.35 -14.24 -11.17
C PRO A 40 35.80 -12.93 -10.51
N GLY A 41 36.80 -12.25 -11.09
CA GLY A 41 37.20 -10.91 -10.64
C GLY A 41 36.31 -9.82 -11.25
N ASN A 42 36.39 -8.59 -10.75
CA ASN A 42 35.58 -7.46 -11.24
C ASN A 42 35.67 -7.27 -12.76
N HIS A 43 36.87 -7.42 -13.34
CA HIS A 43 37.07 -7.32 -14.79
C HIS A 43 36.44 -8.47 -15.56
N ASP A 44 36.42 -9.69 -15.01
CA ASP A 44 35.76 -10.83 -15.63
C ASP A 44 34.24 -10.64 -15.64
N ILE A 45 33.69 -10.08 -14.57
CA ILE A 45 32.27 -9.71 -14.48
C ILE A 45 31.93 -8.66 -15.54
N VAL A 46 32.72 -7.60 -15.67
CA VAL A 46 32.50 -6.54 -16.68
C VAL A 46 32.57 -7.10 -18.10
N HIS A 47 33.57 -7.93 -18.40
CA HIS A 47 33.68 -8.58 -19.71
C HIS A 47 32.50 -9.51 -19.99
N GLY A 48 32.08 -10.31 -19.00
CA GLY A 48 30.90 -11.16 -19.11
C GLY A 48 29.63 -10.35 -19.37
N GLN A 49 29.44 -9.25 -18.63
CA GLN A 49 28.32 -8.34 -18.79
C GLN A 49 28.32 -7.59 -20.13
N TYR A 50 29.48 -7.42 -20.77
CA TYR A 50 29.55 -6.86 -22.13
C TYR A 50 28.97 -7.83 -23.18
N LEU A 51 29.19 -9.13 -23.01
CA LEU A 51 28.66 -10.18 -23.89
C LEU A 51 27.20 -10.49 -23.60
N TYR A 52 26.85 -10.62 -22.32
CA TYR A 52 25.52 -10.91 -21.83
C TYR A 52 25.17 -9.89 -20.77
N ARG A 53 24.51 -8.80 -21.19
CA ARG A 53 23.99 -7.84 -20.23
C ARG A 53 22.86 -8.49 -19.44
N PRO A 54 22.96 -8.57 -18.10
CA PRO A 54 21.75 -8.69 -17.30
C PRO A 54 21.03 -7.36 -17.48
N ASP A 55 20.02 -7.34 -18.34
CA ASP A 55 19.10 -6.23 -18.51
C ASP A 55 17.78 -6.63 -17.85
N GLY A 56 17.75 -6.56 -16.52
CA GLY A 56 16.53 -6.66 -15.75
C GLY A 56 15.65 -5.45 -16.04
N VAL A 57 14.61 -5.66 -16.83
CA VAL A 57 13.62 -4.64 -17.20
C VAL A 57 12.37 -4.70 -16.33
N ASP A 58 12.21 -5.77 -15.55
CA ASP A 58 11.03 -5.99 -14.73
C ASP A 58 10.85 -4.93 -13.64
N VAL A 59 9.61 -4.49 -13.49
CA VAL A 59 9.17 -3.51 -12.49
C VAL A 59 7.80 -3.94 -11.99
N ASP A 60 7.75 -4.34 -10.73
CA ASP A 60 6.51 -4.66 -10.06
C ASP A 60 5.90 -3.39 -9.45
N LEU A 61 4.68 -3.05 -9.86
CA LEU A 61 3.98 -1.84 -9.40
C LEU A 61 2.76 -2.16 -8.53
N TYR A 62 2.80 -1.72 -7.28
CA TYR A 62 1.75 -1.85 -6.28
C TYR A 62 1.06 -0.52 -6.04
N ARG A 63 -0.24 -0.44 -6.25
CA ARG A 63 -1.04 0.74 -5.94
C ARG A 63 -1.66 0.61 -4.57
N PHE A 64 -1.63 1.69 -3.80
CA PHE A 64 -2.41 1.78 -2.58
C PHE A 64 -3.10 3.13 -2.44
N THR A 65 -4.19 3.15 -1.67
CA THR A 65 -4.94 4.37 -1.38
C THR A 65 -4.97 4.55 0.13
N ILE A 66 -4.58 5.76 0.59
CA ILE A 66 -4.70 6.20 1.98
C ILE A 66 -5.96 7.03 2.09
N ASP A 67 -6.84 6.61 2.99
CA ASP A 67 -8.10 7.29 3.29
C ASP A 67 -8.04 7.84 4.71
N LEU A 68 -7.59 9.09 4.82
CA LEU A 68 -7.50 9.86 6.06
C LEU A 68 -8.27 11.17 5.90
N PRO A 69 -8.75 11.77 7.00
CA PRO A 69 -9.30 13.12 6.97
C PRO A 69 -8.30 14.14 6.42
N ASP A 70 -8.79 15.18 5.77
CA ASP A 70 -7.95 16.25 5.23
C ASP A 70 -7.03 16.86 6.31
N GLY A 71 -5.74 16.99 5.99
CA GLY A 71 -4.73 17.53 6.89
C GLY A 71 -4.19 16.54 7.93
N LYS A 72 -4.64 15.28 7.93
CA LYS A 72 -4.02 14.19 8.71
C LYS A 72 -3.00 13.43 7.88
N GLU A 73 -1.92 13.02 8.55
CA GLU A 73 -0.88 12.18 7.98
C GLU A 73 -0.72 10.89 8.80
N GLY A 74 0.00 9.93 8.25
CA GLY A 74 0.38 8.70 8.94
C GLY A 74 1.75 8.22 8.50
N LEU A 75 2.45 7.52 9.38
CA LEU A 75 3.73 6.91 9.08
C LEU A 75 3.51 5.70 8.17
N PHE A 76 4.00 5.80 6.94
CA PHE A 76 4.07 4.71 5.98
C PHE A 76 5.47 4.11 5.96
N THR A 77 5.56 2.79 6.01
CA THR A 77 6.80 2.05 5.82
C THR A 77 6.65 1.01 4.72
N ALA A 78 7.64 0.89 3.85
CA ALA A 78 7.75 -0.17 2.85
C ALA A 78 9.11 -0.84 2.96
N GLU A 79 9.14 -2.16 3.01
CA GLU A 79 10.37 -2.95 3.14
C GLU A 79 10.33 -4.17 2.23
N THR A 80 11.44 -4.43 1.53
CA THR A 80 11.63 -5.68 0.79
C THR A 80 12.42 -6.69 1.61
N PHE A 81 12.13 -7.97 1.38
CA PHE A 81 12.86 -9.09 1.96
C PHE A 81 13.21 -10.05 0.83
N ALA A 82 14.43 -9.94 0.31
CA ALA A 82 15.00 -10.84 -0.68
C ALA A 82 16.07 -11.72 -0.03
N GLU A 83 17.05 -11.13 0.65
CA GLU A 83 18.17 -11.87 1.24
C GLU A 83 17.82 -12.51 2.59
N ARG A 84 16.83 -11.95 3.30
CA ARG A 84 16.38 -12.43 4.63
C ARG A 84 15.34 -13.55 4.57
N GLN A 85 15.03 -14.06 3.38
CA GLN A 85 14.13 -15.20 3.20
C GLN A 85 14.79 -16.52 3.63
N ALA A 86 13.98 -17.52 3.96
CA ALA A 86 14.48 -18.87 4.28
C ALA A 86 15.30 -19.47 3.12
N ASN A 87 14.91 -19.17 1.88
CA ASN A 87 15.72 -19.38 0.68
C ASN A 87 16.13 -18.01 0.15
N SER A 88 17.29 -17.51 0.59
CA SER A 88 17.81 -16.19 0.20
C SER A 88 17.79 -16.01 -1.31
N SER A 89 17.17 -14.93 -1.76
CA SER A 89 17.22 -14.45 -3.13
C SER A 89 18.53 -13.69 -3.37
N LEU A 90 18.96 -13.60 -4.63
CA LEU A 90 20.08 -12.77 -5.07
C LEU A 90 19.59 -11.43 -5.65
N LEU A 91 18.29 -11.15 -5.53
CA LEU A 91 17.72 -9.88 -5.96
C LEU A 91 18.26 -8.76 -5.06
N ASP A 92 18.80 -7.76 -5.72
CA ASP A 92 19.19 -6.48 -5.12
C ASP A 92 18.08 -5.50 -5.46
N THR A 93 17.30 -5.12 -4.45
CA THR A 93 16.02 -4.44 -4.64
C THR A 93 16.16 -2.93 -4.69
N VAL A 94 15.21 -2.27 -5.34
CA VAL A 94 15.00 -0.82 -5.26
C VAL A 94 13.54 -0.56 -5.02
N LEU A 95 13.23 0.21 -3.99
CA LEU A 95 11.91 0.74 -3.72
C LEU A 95 11.79 2.16 -4.24
N ARG A 96 10.69 2.44 -4.94
CA ARG A 96 10.31 3.81 -5.35
C ARG A 96 8.87 4.08 -4.98
N LEU A 97 8.62 5.20 -4.32
CA LEU A 97 7.29 5.64 -3.95
C LEU A 97 6.86 6.82 -4.81
N TYR A 98 5.71 6.69 -5.46
CA TYR A 98 5.09 7.74 -6.26
C TYR A 98 3.75 8.17 -5.66
N ARG A 99 3.41 9.44 -5.83
CA ARG A 99 2.06 9.98 -5.62
C ARG A 99 1.39 10.22 -6.96
N GLU A 100 0.13 9.80 -7.08
CA GLU A 100 -0.70 10.15 -8.23
C GLU A 100 -1.41 11.48 -7.99
N ASN A 101 -1.19 12.42 -8.90
CA ASN A 101 -1.88 13.71 -8.92
C ASN A 101 -3.28 13.57 -9.56
N PRO A 102 -4.18 14.55 -9.34
CA PRO A 102 -5.51 14.53 -9.94
C PRO A 102 -5.53 14.51 -11.49
N ASP A 103 -4.45 14.94 -12.13
CA ASP A 103 -4.26 14.91 -13.59
C ASP A 103 -3.77 13.55 -14.12
N GLY A 104 -3.58 12.56 -13.24
CA GLY A 104 -3.07 11.22 -13.58
C GLY A 104 -1.55 11.14 -13.68
N THR A 105 -0.82 12.24 -13.48
CA THR A 105 0.64 12.22 -13.45
C THR A 105 1.13 11.59 -12.14
N ARG A 106 2.27 10.89 -12.21
CA ARG A 106 2.89 10.25 -11.04
C ARG A 106 4.19 10.98 -10.71
N VAL A 107 4.28 11.51 -9.50
CA VAL A 107 5.46 12.22 -9.00
C VAL A 107 6.19 11.32 -8.01
N LEU A 108 7.49 11.14 -8.23
CA LEU A 108 8.34 10.42 -7.28
C LEU A 108 8.45 11.23 -5.98
N LEU A 109 8.11 10.59 -4.86
CA LEU A 109 8.25 11.16 -3.52
C LEU A 109 9.57 10.75 -2.88
N SER A 110 9.92 9.47 -2.98
CA SER A 110 11.13 8.92 -2.39
C SER A 110 11.55 7.64 -3.10
N GLN A 111 12.82 7.29 -2.99
CA GLN A 111 13.36 6.03 -3.46
C GLN A 111 14.55 5.62 -2.60
N ASN A 112 14.76 4.32 -2.46
CA ASN A 112 15.89 3.75 -1.75
C ASN A 112 16.20 2.37 -2.33
N ASP A 113 17.47 2.07 -2.51
CA ASP A 113 17.98 0.77 -2.97
C ASP A 113 18.51 -0.06 -1.79
N ASP A 114 19.24 0.55 -0.86
CA ASP A 114 19.86 -0.20 0.24
C ASP A 114 19.32 0.15 1.64
N TYR A 115 19.11 -0.86 2.48
CA TYR A 115 18.88 -0.69 3.92
C TYR A 115 19.49 -1.83 4.73
N PHE A 116 19.06 -3.07 4.47
CA PHE A 116 19.67 -4.27 5.05
C PHE A 116 20.36 -5.05 3.94
N SER A 117 21.68 -4.84 3.77
CA SER A 117 22.38 -5.36 2.59
C SER A 117 21.64 -4.86 1.33
N SER A 118 21.22 -5.75 0.44
CA SER A 118 20.50 -5.46 -0.81
C SER A 118 18.97 -5.34 -0.66
N ASP A 119 18.44 -5.44 0.57
CA ASP A 119 17.02 -5.22 0.86
C ASP A 119 16.76 -3.72 1.09
N SER A 120 15.80 -3.14 0.36
CA SER A 120 15.42 -1.73 0.45
C SER A 120 14.39 -1.45 1.54
N TYR A 121 14.42 -0.21 2.05
CA TYR A 121 13.42 0.32 2.99
C TYR A 121 13.04 1.77 2.67
N LEU A 122 11.77 2.12 2.86
CA LEU A 122 11.26 3.48 2.81
C LEU A 122 10.39 3.78 4.04
N GLU A 123 10.52 5.00 4.56
CA GLU A 123 9.70 5.52 5.65
C GLU A 123 9.35 6.99 5.39
N LEU A 124 8.05 7.30 5.32
CA LEU A 124 7.54 8.65 5.06
C LEU A 124 6.22 8.89 5.78
N ALA A 125 5.98 10.13 6.20
CA ALA A 125 4.64 10.58 6.56
C ALA A 125 3.82 10.84 5.29
N LEU A 126 2.66 10.19 5.16
CA LEU A 126 1.77 10.31 4.01
C LEU A 126 0.35 10.69 4.47
N GLY A 127 -0.23 11.69 3.81
CA GLY A 127 -1.64 12.05 3.95
C GLY A 127 -2.54 11.32 2.96
N ALA A 128 -3.82 11.70 2.94
CA ALA A 128 -4.81 11.13 2.03
C ALA A 128 -4.40 11.23 0.55
N GLY A 129 -4.62 10.15 -0.22
CA GLY A 129 -4.30 10.10 -1.64
C GLY A 129 -4.07 8.71 -2.22
N THR A 130 -3.80 8.67 -3.52
CA THR A 130 -3.39 7.45 -4.24
C THR A 130 -1.89 7.44 -4.44
N TYR A 131 -1.25 6.33 -4.10
CA TYR A 131 0.18 6.14 -4.15
C TYR A 131 0.53 4.83 -4.85
N TYR A 132 1.77 4.75 -5.32
CA TYR A 132 2.32 3.59 -5.99
C TYR A 132 3.70 3.26 -5.43
N VAL A 133 3.91 2.02 -4.98
CA VAL A 133 5.22 1.46 -4.67
C VAL A 133 5.68 0.64 -5.86
N ALA A 134 6.82 0.99 -6.43
CA ALA A 134 7.49 0.20 -7.43
C ALA A 134 8.65 -0.57 -6.78
N VAL A 135 8.76 -1.86 -7.12
CA VAL A 135 9.89 -2.72 -6.76
C VAL A 135 10.59 -3.10 -8.06
N SER A 136 11.90 -2.88 -8.12
CA SER A 136 12.72 -3.24 -9.28
C SER A 136 14.11 -3.66 -8.82
N ALA A 137 14.92 -4.20 -9.74
CA ALA A 137 16.31 -4.54 -9.45
C ALA A 137 17.23 -3.30 -9.43
N ALA A 138 18.29 -3.32 -8.64
CA ALA A 138 19.30 -2.27 -8.60
C ALA A 138 19.87 -1.97 -9.99
N GLY A 139 19.92 -0.68 -10.32
CA GLY A 139 20.22 -0.16 -11.66
C GLY A 139 18.99 0.09 -12.54
N ASN A 140 17.86 -0.60 -12.30
CA ASN A 140 16.56 -0.28 -12.88
C ASN A 140 15.84 0.75 -12.01
N SER A 141 16.23 2.03 -12.11
CA SER A 141 15.71 3.11 -11.25
C SER A 141 15.38 4.41 -12.01
N ASN A 142 15.24 4.35 -13.33
CA ASN A 142 14.94 5.52 -14.20
C ASN A 142 13.77 5.30 -15.17
N TYR A 143 12.87 4.37 -14.87
CA TYR A 143 11.66 4.10 -15.66
C TYR A 143 10.53 5.11 -15.44
N ASP A 144 9.60 5.16 -16.39
CA ASP A 144 8.34 5.87 -16.29
C ASP A 144 7.26 4.92 -15.75
N PRO A 145 6.74 5.13 -14.53
CA PRO A 145 5.78 4.21 -13.93
C PRO A 145 4.41 4.22 -14.65
N THR A 146 4.16 5.14 -15.60
CA THR A 146 2.89 5.24 -16.34
C THR A 146 2.89 4.47 -17.66
N ILE A 147 4.05 4.00 -18.12
CA ILE A 147 4.22 3.30 -19.39
C ILE A 147 4.85 1.94 -19.10
N GLU A 148 4.22 0.88 -19.59
CA GLU A 148 4.77 -0.48 -19.51
C GLU A 148 6.11 -0.58 -20.25
N ASP A 149 6.98 -1.49 -19.80
CA ASP A 149 8.27 -1.82 -20.44
C ASP A 149 9.27 -0.66 -20.56
N THR A 150 9.23 0.30 -19.64
CA THR A 150 10.23 1.38 -19.55
C THR A 150 11.39 1.08 -18.59
N GLY A 151 11.38 -0.09 -17.95
CA GLY A 151 12.46 -0.56 -17.09
C GLY A 151 13.73 -0.88 -17.89
N LEU A 152 14.89 -0.55 -17.33
CA LEU A 152 16.19 -0.84 -17.94
C LEU A 152 17.33 -0.77 -16.91
N GLY A 153 18.31 -1.65 -17.04
CA GLY A 153 19.59 -1.57 -16.31
C GLY A 153 19.65 -2.34 -15.00
N GLY A 154 18.63 -3.14 -14.68
CA GLY A 154 18.62 -4.03 -13.53
C GLY A 154 19.66 -5.15 -13.67
N LYS A 155 20.49 -5.38 -12.66
CA LYS A 155 21.59 -6.36 -12.75
C LYS A 155 21.35 -7.68 -12.01
N SER A 156 20.25 -7.74 -11.26
CA SER A 156 19.86 -8.85 -10.40
C SER A 156 18.41 -9.24 -10.68
N GLN A 157 18.03 -10.45 -10.25
CA GLN A 157 16.68 -10.97 -10.37
C GLN A 157 16.42 -11.97 -9.25
N GLY A 158 15.15 -12.18 -8.91
CA GLY A 158 14.78 -13.20 -7.95
C GLY A 158 13.44 -12.92 -7.28
N VAL A 159 13.08 -13.78 -6.34
CA VAL A 159 11.88 -13.62 -5.53
C VAL A 159 12.14 -12.59 -4.43
N TYR A 160 11.09 -11.92 -3.98
CA TYR A 160 11.09 -11.05 -2.81
C TYR A 160 9.72 -11.07 -2.14
N ASP A 161 9.71 -10.72 -0.86
CA ASP A 161 8.48 -10.36 -0.15
C ASP A 161 8.47 -8.84 0.05
N LEU A 162 7.29 -8.22 -0.07
CA LEU A 162 7.10 -6.79 0.17
C LEU A 162 6.16 -6.60 1.37
N GLN A 163 6.67 -5.95 2.41
CA GLN A 163 5.87 -5.55 3.55
C GLN A 163 5.55 -4.06 3.49
N LEU A 164 4.25 -3.74 3.47
CA LEU A 164 3.75 -2.38 3.56
C LEU A 164 3.00 -2.21 4.88
N ASN A 165 3.43 -1.27 5.71
CA ASN A 165 2.71 -0.89 6.92
C ASN A 165 2.31 0.58 6.86
N PHE A 166 1.15 0.89 7.42
CA PHE A 166 0.68 2.26 7.58
C PHE A 166 0.14 2.43 8.99
N ARG A 167 0.65 3.44 9.68
CA ARG A 167 0.22 3.83 11.00
C ARG A 167 -0.24 5.28 10.95
N SER A 168 -1.56 5.49 10.95
CA SER A 168 -2.13 6.83 11.08
C SER A 168 -1.52 7.54 12.28
N GLU A 169 -1.20 8.83 12.15
CA GLU A 169 -0.91 9.63 13.32
C GLU A 169 -2.17 9.70 14.18
N VAL A 170 -1.96 9.57 15.49
CA VAL A 170 -3.02 9.61 16.48
C VAL A 170 -3.07 11.06 16.95
N ASP A 171 -4.18 11.74 16.70
CA ASP A 171 -4.40 13.06 17.29
C ASP A 171 -4.49 12.92 18.82
N ASP A 172 -4.24 14.00 19.55
CA ASP A 172 -4.37 14.01 21.00
C ASP A 172 -5.78 13.56 21.42
N GLU A 173 -6.80 13.87 20.61
CA GLU A 173 -8.20 13.44 20.78
C GLU A 173 -8.45 11.93 20.53
N ALA A 174 -7.54 11.23 19.84
CA ALA A 174 -7.65 9.80 19.51
C ALA A 174 -6.82 8.90 20.48
N THR A 175 -6.53 9.41 21.67
CA THR A 175 -5.92 8.66 22.77
C THR A 175 -7.00 8.09 23.69
N ILE A 176 -6.66 7.08 24.51
CA ILE A 176 -7.58 6.61 25.56
C ILE A 176 -7.74 7.75 26.55
N ARG A 177 -8.95 8.34 26.60
CA ARG A 177 -9.33 9.40 27.53
C ARG A 177 -10.57 8.98 28.30
N ASP A 178 -10.68 9.48 29.51
CA ASP A 178 -11.91 9.42 30.25
C ASP A 178 -13.00 10.28 29.55
N ARG A 179 -14.26 9.86 29.69
CA ARG A 179 -15.42 10.45 29.02
C ARG A 179 -15.81 11.80 29.63
N ASP A 180 -15.29 12.16 30.79
CA ASP A 180 -15.55 13.42 31.49
C ASP A 180 -15.00 14.66 30.77
N GLY A 181 -14.15 14.49 29.75
CA GLY A 181 -13.65 15.57 28.89
C GLY A 181 -12.48 16.36 29.49
N ASP A 182 -12.05 15.99 30.70
CA ASP A 182 -10.86 16.53 31.35
C ASP A 182 -9.66 15.59 31.13
N LEU A 183 -8.42 16.08 31.33
CA LEU A 183 -7.21 15.25 31.29
C LEU A 183 -7.04 14.41 32.57
N THR A 184 -8.13 13.80 33.05
CA THR A 184 -8.12 12.87 34.19
C THR A 184 -7.49 11.53 33.76
N PRO A 185 -6.68 10.88 34.64
CA PRO A 185 -6.28 9.49 34.41
C PRO A 185 -7.52 8.61 34.28
N LEU A 186 -7.48 7.62 33.37
CA LEU A 186 -8.58 6.71 33.05
C LEU A 186 -9.35 6.21 34.28
N ASP A 187 -10.62 6.61 34.40
CA ASP A 187 -11.60 6.02 35.31
C ASP A 187 -12.25 4.80 34.65
N GLY A 188 -12.01 3.62 35.23
CA GLY A 188 -12.43 2.34 34.67
C GLY A 188 -13.89 1.97 34.93
N ASP A 189 -14.47 2.52 35.99
CA ASP A 189 -15.82 2.26 36.47
C ASP A 189 -16.74 3.49 36.37
N ALA A 190 -16.22 4.59 35.84
CA ALA A 190 -16.92 5.84 35.56
C ALA A 190 -17.62 6.42 36.81
N ASP A 191 -16.99 6.27 37.98
CA ASP A 191 -17.48 6.76 39.28
C ASP A 191 -17.07 8.21 39.58
N GLY A 192 -16.25 8.80 38.69
CA GLY A 192 -15.71 10.17 38.76
C GLY A 192 -14.43 10.30 39.59
N VAL A 193 -13.81 9.18 40.01
CA VAL A 193 -12.56 9.17 40.80
C VAL A 193 -11.50 8.32 40.09
N PRO A 194 -10.38 8.93 39.65
CA PRO A 194 -9.29 8.17 39.04
C PRO A 194 -8.73 7.10 40.00
N GLY A 195 -8.69 5.83 39.58
CA GLY A 195 -8.12 4.75 40.40
C GLY A 195 -8.66 3.34 40.09
N GLY A 196 -8.40 2.42 41.01
CA GLY A 196 -8.84 1.01 40.93
C GLY A 196 -7.82 0.05 40.31
N VAL A 197 -7.95 -1.24 40.61
CA VAL A 197 -7.20 -2.33 39.96
C VAL A 197 -8.18 -3.07 39.05
N TYR A 198 -8.30 -2.58 37.84
CA TYR A 198 -9.17 -3.15 36.83
C TYR A 198 -8.34 -3.61 35.63
N ASN A 199 -8.77 -4.72 35.02
CA ASN A 199 -8.22 -5.15 33.75
C ASN A 199 -9.13 -4.61 32.65
N PHE A 200 -8.55 -3.83 31.75
CA PHE A 200 -9.24 -3.34 30.56
C PHE A 200 -8.72 -4.08 29.35
N TRP A 201 -9.63 -4.46 28.47
CA TRP A 201 -9.31 -4.92 27.13
C TRP A 201 -9.97 -3.96 26.16
N PHE A 202 -9.17 -3.28 25.37
CA PHE A 202 -9.65 -2.38 24.34
C PHE A 202 -9.30 -2.96 22.97
N GLN A 203 -10.26 -2.94 22.05
CA GLN A 203 -10.00 -3.20 20.64
C GLN A 203 -9.70 -1.85 19.99
N THR A 204 -8.43 -1.62 19.65
CA THR A 204 -7.96 -0.30 19.22
C THR A 204 -8.47 0.11 17.84
N GLN A 205 -8.77 -0.84 16.95
CA GLN A 205 -9.43 -0.61 15.66
C GLN A 205 -10.20 -1.84 15.15
N GLN A 206 -11.22 -1.59 14.34
CA GLN A 206 -11.94 -2.62 13.60
C GLN A 206 -11.12 -3.07 12.38
N LEU A 207 -11.05 -4.38 12.15
CA LEU A 207 -10.31 -4.99 11.03
C LEU A 207 -10.87 -4.55 9.66
N TYR A 208 -12.18 -4.41 9.61
CA TYR A 208 -12.92 -3.99 8.42
C TYR A 208 -13.33 -2.53 8.57
N ARG A 209 -13.61 -1.87 7.43
CA ARG A 209 -14.16 -0.53 7.47
C ARG A 209 -15.57 -0.57 8.03
N THR A 210 -15.88 0.35 8.94
CA THR A 210 -17.23 0.51 9.44
C THR A 210 -17.73 1.92 9.20
N LEU A 211 -19.04 2.04 8.99
CA LEU A 211 -19.75 3.31 8.89
C LEU A 211 -20.69 3.39 10.08
N GLU A 212 -20.46 4.35 10.97
CA GLU A 212 -21.32 4.65 12.10
C GLU A 212 -22.28 5.78 11.73
N ILE A 213 -23.58 5.54 11.84
CA ILE A 213 -24.58 6.57 11.70
C ILE A 213 -24.71 7.32 13.03
N THR A 214 -24.40 8.61 13.05
CA THR A 214 -24.38 9.41 14.29
C THR A 214 -25.65 10.23 14.51
N ARG A 215 -26.55 10.26 13.51
CA ARG A 215 -27.75 11.12 13.51
C ARG A 215 -29.03 10.31 13.24
N ASN A 216 -30.13 10.70 13.88
CA ASN A 216 -31.48 10.24 13.55
C ASN A 216 -32.05 11.04 12.36
N TYR A 217 -33.21 10.62 11.84
CA TYR A 217 -33.89 11.25 10.71
C TYR A 217 -33.95 12.78 10.77
N ASP A 218 -34.32 13.35 11.91
CA ASP A 218 -34.54 14.79 12.07
C ASP A 218 -33.26 15.62 12.02
N GLN A 219 -32.12 14.97 12.30
CA GLN A 219 -30.80 15.61 12.38
C GLN A 219 -29.91 15.24 11.20
N MET A 220 -30.37 14.34 10.33
CA MET A 220 -29.62 13.94 9.15
C MET A 220 -29.63 15.08 8.12
N PRO A 221 -28.47 15.49 7.59
CA PRO A 221 -28.40 16.44 6.49
C PRO A 221 -29.21 15.98 5.28
N ASP A 222 -29.65 16.93 4.47
CA ASP A 222 -30.40 16.59 3.27
C ASP A 222 -29.46 16.04 2.18
N GLN A 223 -29.79 14.84 1.70
CA GLN A 223 -29.19 14.22 0.52
C GLN A 223 -27.67 13.91 0.54
N PRO A 224 -27.06 13.44 1.66
CA PRO A 224 -25.68 12.98 1.61
C PRO A 224 -25.55 11.77 0.66
N VAL A 225 -24.49 11.78 -0.14
CA VAL A 225 -24.15 10.72 -1.08
C VAL A 225 -22.92 9.98 -0.59
N ILE A 226 -23.09 8.69 -0.28
CA ILE A 226 -22.01 7.76 0.02
C ILE A 226 -21.57 7.11 -1.28
N THR A 227 -20.32 7.34 -1.67
CA THR A 227 -19.69 6.71 -2.82
C THR A 227 -18.80 5.58 -2.35
N VAL A 228 -19.11 4.35 -2.77
CA VAL A 228 -18.31 3.17 -2.46
C VAL A 228 -17.66 2.67 -3.74
N LEU A 229 -16.35 2.45 -3.69
CA LEU A 229 -15.58 1.78 -4.73
C LEU A 229 -15.24 0.37 -4.24
N ASN A 230 -15.49 -0.65 -5.04
CA ASN A 230 -15.12 -2.02 -4.68
C ASN A 230 -13.72 -2.42 -5.20
N ARG A 231 -13.25 -3.61 -4.82
CA ARG A 231 -11.98 -4.19 -5.30
C ARG A 231 -11.82 -4.27 -6.82
N ASN A 232 -12.91 -4.31 -7.58
CA ASN A 232 -12.90 -4.41 -9.04
C ASN A 232 -13.00 -3.03 -9.73
N ASN A 233 -12.76 -1.93 -8.99
CA ASN A 233 -12.90 -0.55 -9.46
C ASN A 233 -14.31 -0.18 -9.95
N VAL A 234 -15.34 -0.91 -9.49
CA VAL A 234 -16.72 -0.55 -9.76
C VAL A 234 -17.22 0.38 -8.66
N GLN A 235 -17.80 1.50 -9.07
CA GLN A 235 -18.34 2.51 -8.17
C GLN A 235 -19.87 2.39 -8.04
N ARG A 236 -20.38 2.56 -6.82
CA ARG A 236 -21.80 2.76 -6.52
C ARG A 236 -21.98 3.98 -5.63
N ARG A 237 -23.05 4.74 -5.88
CA ARG A 237 -23.39 5.96 -5.12
C ARG A 237 -24.74 5.75 -4.44
N PHE A 238 -24.76 5.83 -3.13
CA PHE A 238 -25.95 5.66 -2.30
C PHE A 238 -26.36 7.03 -1.77
N GLN A 239 -27.55 7.49 -2.12
CA GLN A 239 -28.06 8.80 -1.71
C GLN A 239 -29.11 8.62 -0.63
N LEU A 240 -28.84 9.12 0.57
CA LEU A 240 -29.80 9.14 1.68
C LEU A 240 -30.86 10.19 1.38
N MET A 241 -32.11 9.77 1.21
CA MET A 241 -33.20 10.67 0.83
C MET A 241 -34.22 10.73 1.94
N ARG A 242 -34.40 11.91 2.54
CA ARG A 242 -35.50 12.13 3.49
C ARG A 242 -36.82 12.25 2.73
N SER A 243 -37.90 11.83 3.38
CA SER A 243 -39.24 11.91 2.78
C SER A 243 -39.58 13.37 2.44
N GLY A 244 -39.80 13.65 1.15
CA GLY A 244 -40.05 15.01 0.66
C GLY A 244 -38.80 15.85 0.38
N SER A 245 -37.57 15.33 0.53
CA SER A 245 -36.33 16.08 0.24
C SER A 245 -35.80 15.82 -1.17
N GLY A 246 -35.78 16.86 -2.01
CA GLY A 246 -35.04 16.95 -3.28
C GLY A 246 -35.31 15.84 -4.31
N THR A 247 -34.48 15.79 -5.35
CA THR A 247 -34.54 14.77 -6.42
C THR A 247 -33.38 13.79 -6.30
N LEU A 248 -33.60 12.54 -6.75
CA LEU A 248 -32.54 11.53 -6.84
C LEU A 248 -31.56 11.93 -7.96
N GLY A 249 -30.28 12.01 -7.63
CA GLY A 249 -29.24 12.26 -8.62
C GLY A 249 -29.17 11.14 -9.65
N ALA A 250 -28.89 11.49 -10.92
CA ALA A 250 -28.81 10.51 -11.99
C ALA A 250 -27.75 9.43 -11.68
N GLY A 251 -28.16 8.15 -11.69
CA GLY A 251 -27.31 7.01 -11.41
C GLY A 251 -26.99 6.79 -9.92
N ASN A 252 -27.64 7.50 -9.00
CA ASN A 252 -27.57 7.23 -7.57
C ASN A 252 -28.61 6.18 -7.16
N ILE A 253 -28.29 5.40 -6.13
CA ILE A 253 -29.17 4.41 -5.52
C ILE A 253 -29.86 5.07 -4.33
N PRO A 254 -31.20 5.07 -4.28
CA PRO A 254 -31.93 5.71 -3.20
C PRO A 254 -31.84 4.89 -1.90
N VAL A 255 -31.57 5.57 -0.78
CA VAL A 255 -31.74 5.04 0.58
C VAL A 255 -32.81 5.90 1.26
N ASN A 256 -34.06 5.43 1.21
CA ASN A 256 -35.23 6.21 1.62
C ASN A 256 -35.39 6.24 3.15
N LEU A 257 -35.28 7.44 3.70
CA LEU A 257 -35.49 7.72 5.12
C LEU A 257 -36.91 8.24 5.35
N VAL A 258 -37.53 7.80 6.44
CA VAL A 258 -38.88 8.18 6.86
C VAL A 258 -38.83 8.84 8.24
N PRO A 259 -39.78 9.74 8.54
CA PRO A 259 -39.89 10.32 9.87
C PRO A 259 -39.94 9.22 10.95
N GLY A 260 -39.10 9.36 11.98
CA GLY A 260 -38.95 8.38 13.05
C GLY A 260 -37.84 7.34 12.85
N ASP A 261 -37.14 7.32 11.71
CA ASP A 261 -35.96 6.48 11.56
C ASP A 261 -34.88 6.89 12.58
N THR A 262 -34.43 5.92 13.37
CA THR A 262 -33.27 6.05 14.25
C THR A 262 -31.97 5.80 13.46
N ALA A 263 -30.83 6.22 14.00
CA ALA A 263 -29.52 5.92 13.44
C ALA A 263 -29.33 4.43 13.11
N VAL A 264 -29.81 3.54 13.97
CA VAL A 264 -29.82 2.08 13.79
C VAL A 264 -30.64 1.68 12.56
N THR A 265 -31.85 2.22 12.42
CA THR A 265 -32.71 1.93 11.27
C THR A 265 -32.11 2.46 9.97
N ILE A 266 -31.46 3.63 10.00
CA ILE A 266 -30.76 4.21 8.86
C ILE A 266 -29.59 3.33 8.43
N ALA A 267 -28.77 2.86 9.39
CA ALA A 267 -27.67 1.93 9.13
C ALA A 267 -28.16 0.65 8.45
N GLY A 268 -29.26 0.06 8.97
CA GLY A 268 -29.88 -1.12 8.38
C GLY A 268 -30.39 -0.90 6.94
N LYS A 269 -31.01 0.27 6.67
CA LYS A 269 -31.47 0.64 5.32
C LYS A 269 -30.31 0.81 4.34
N LEU A 270 -29.22 1.44 4.78
CA LEU A 270 -28.00 1.60 3.98
C LEU A 270 -27.37 0.24 3.69
N ALA A 271 -27.21 -0.62 4.70
CA ALA A 271 -26.69 -1.98 4.54
C ALA A 271 -27.53 -2.80 3.55
N ALA A 272 -28.86 -2.74 3.66
CA ALA A 272 -29.77 -3.41 2.72
C ALA A 272 -29.63 -2.89 1.28
N ALA A 273 -29.50 -1.58 1.10
CA ALA A 273 -29.31 -0.97 -0.22
C ALA A 273 -27.98 -1.41 -0.87
N ILE A 274 -26.90 -1.50 -0.08
CA ILE A 274 -25.59 -1.97 -0.54
C ILE A 274 -25.65 -3.47 -0.90
N LYS A 275 -26.23 -4.31 -0.03
CA LYS A 275 -26.39 -5.76 -0.26
C LYS A 275 -27.19 -6.07 -1.53
N ALA A 276 -28.15 -5.22 -1.88
CA ALA A 276 -28.94 -5.40 -3.10
C ALA A 276 -28.13 -5.16 -4.40
N GLN A 277 -26.94 -4.57 -4.32
CA GLN A 277 -26.13 -4.29 -5.50
C GLN A 277 -25.29 -5.50 -5.92
N THR A 278 -25.28 -5.74 -7.23
CA THR A 278 -24.45 -6.76 -7.86
C THR A 278 -23.57 -6.19 -8.97
N VAL A 279 -22.49 -6.91 -9.28
CA VAL A 279 -21.58 -6.68 -10.40
C VAL A 279 -21.41 -8.01 -11.11
N SER A 280 -21.82 -8.07 -12.38
CA SER A 280 -21.72 -9.27 -13.23
C SER A 280 -22.29 -10.54 -12.57
N GLY A 281 -23.42 -10.41 -11.86
CA GLY A 281 -24.09 -11.54 -11.19
C GLY A 281 -23.53 -11.92 -9.82
N THR A 282 -22.52 -11.21 -9.31
CA THR A 282 -21.95 -11.39 -7.97
C THR A 282 -22.22 -10.19 -7.07
N SER A 283 -22.21 -10.36 -5.75
CA SER A 283 -22.39 -9.25 -4.81
C SER A 283 -21.36 -8.15 -5.03
N PHE A 284 -21.82 -6.89 -4.96
CA PHE A 284 -20.98 -5.71 -5.18
C PHE A 284 -19.81 -5.63 -4.19
N LEU A 285 -20.08 -5.95 -2.91
CA LEU A 285 -19.10 -6.16 -1.85
C LEU A 285 -19.12 -7.64 -1.43
N THR A 286 -18.04 -8.09 -0.77
CA THR A 286 -17.96 -9.45 -0.23
C THR A 286 -18.90 -9.60 0.96
N ASP A 287 -19.02 -8.56 1.78
CA ASP A 287 -20.10 -8.41 2.75
C ASP A 287 -20.38 -6.93 3.02
N ALA A 288 -21.61 -6.62 3.43
CA ALA A 288 -22.06 -5.26 3.74
C ALA A 288 -23.18 -5.32 4.78
N PHE A 289 -22.85 -5.67 6.02
CA PHE A 289 -23.84 -5.99 7.05
C PHE A 289 -23.73 -5.10 8.27
N GLN A 290 -24.86 -4.88 8.91
CA GLN A 290 -24.91 -4.33 10.25
C GLN A 290 -24.46 -5.44 11.20
N GLU A 291 -23.34 -5.25 11.91
CA GLU A 291 -22.79 -6.28 12.82
C GLU A 291 -23.79 -6.66 13.91
N ASP A 292 -24.56 -5.67 14.36
CA ASP A 292 -25.61 -5.83 15.36
C ASP A 292 -26.81 -4.98 14.97
N LEU A 293 -27.99 -5.60 14.86
CA LEU A 293 -29.26 -4.94 14.55
C LEU A 293 -29.69 -3.90 15.60
N THR A 294 -28.98 -3.79 16.72
CA THR A 294 -29.19 -2.77 17.74
C THR A 294 -28.16 -1.62 17.71
N SER A 295 -27.09 -1.78 16.92
CA SER A 295 -26.02 -0.79 16.77
C SER A 295 -26.20 0.06 15.50
N PRO A 296 -25.89 1.37 15.52
CA PRO A 296 -25.93 2.22 14.31
C PRO A 296 -24.72 2.03 13.40
N VAL A 297 -23.93 0.96 13.59
CA VAL A 297 -22.70 0.69 12.85
C VAL A 297 -22.93 -0.40 11.81
N LEU A 298 -22.48 -0.17 10.57
CA LEU A 298 -22.42 -1.19 9.53
C LEU A 298 -20.98 -1.44 9.08
N THR A 299 -20.66 -2.68 8.76
CA THR A 299 -19.33 -3.13 8.36
C THR A 299 -19.30 -3.46 6.87
N LEU A 300 -18.26 -2.98 6.19
CA LEU A 300 -18.00 -3.21 4.78
C LEU A 300 -16.82 -4.17 4.63
N ILE A 301 -16.97 -5.16 3.74
CA ILE A 301 -15.92 -6.11 3.40
C ILE A 301 -15.75 -6.17 1.88
N GLY A 302 -14.54 -5.85 1.41
CA GLY A 302 -14.18 -5.91 -0.01
C GLY A 302 -14.41 -4.60 -0.77
N GLU A 303 -14.73 -3.53 -0.04
CA GLU A 303 -14.58 -2.16 -0.46
C GLU A 303 -13.10 -1.81 -0.65
N ARG A 304 -12.82 -0.80 -1.46
CA ARG A 304 -11.50 -0.22 -1.69
C ARG A 304 -11.43 1.21 -1.17
N SER A 305 -12.53 1.95 -1.26
CA SER A 305 -12.66 3.27 -0.66
C SER A 305 -14.13 3.64 -0.46
N VAL A 306 -14.36 4.56 0.46
CA VAL A 306 -15.67 5.15 0.76
C VAL A 306 -15.47 6.65 0.89
N ASN A 307 -16.21 7.41 0.10
CA ASN A 307 -16.20 8.87 0.13
C ASN A 307 -17.61 9.37 0.40
N ILE A 308 -17.76 10.43 1.19
CA ILE A 308 -19.06 11.03 1.50
C ILE A 308 -19.07 12.47 1.00
N SER A 309 -20.14 12.87 0.33
CA SER A 309 -20.22 14.14 -0.40
C SER A 309 -20.23 15.40 0.46
N LEU A 310 -20.48 15.28 1.76
CA LEU A 310 -20.59 16.41 2.70
C LEU A 310 -19.61 16.18 3.86
N GLN A 311 -18.96 17.25 4.34
CA GLN A 311 -18.09 17.17 5.52
C GLN A 311 -18.89 16.92 6.82
N ASP A 312 -20.07 17.54 6.96
CA ASP A 312 -21.08 17.13 7.94
C ASP A 312 -22.16 16.31 7.23
N ASN A 313 -22.12 15.00 7.45
CA ASN A 313 -22.95 14.04 6.73
C ASN A 313 -23.71 13.08 7.67
N GLY A 314 -23.55 13.23 9.00
CA GLY A 314 -24.13 12.34 10.00
C GLY A 314 -23.58 10.92 10.02
N ILE A 315 -22.40 10.69 9.43
CA ILE A 315 -21.73 9.40 9.30
C ILE A 315 -20.26 9.54 9.68
N GLN A 316 -19.78 8.65 10.55
CA GLN A 316 -18.36 8.52 10.85
C GLN A 316 -17.81 7.24 10.21
N ILE A 317 -16.59 7.31 9.66
CA ILE A 317 -15.91 6.18 9.02
C ILE A 317 -14.80 5.72 9.96
N HIS A 318 -14.78 4.43 10.29
CA HIS A 318 -13.75 3.83 11.14
C HIS A 318 -13.12 2.61 10.45
N GLY A 319 -12.01 2.12 11.02
CA GLY A 319 -11.36 0.88 10.60
C GLY A 319 -10.39 1.07 9.42
N ARG A 320 -10.40 0.15 8.46
CA ARG A 320 -9.36 -0.03 7.44
C ARG A 320 -9.01 1.26 6.67
N THR A 321 -7.76 1.70 6.85
CA THR A 321 -7.17 2.93 6.28
C THR A 321 -6.34 2.71 5.02
N ILE A 322 -5.93 1.48 4.74
CA ILE A 322 -5.10 1.15 3.57
C ILE A 322 -5.63 -0.07 2.79
N PHE A 323 -5.66 0.10 1.47
CA PHE A 323 -5.91 -0.96 0.49
C PHE A 323 -4.75 -1.03 -0.48
N VAL A 324 -4.14 -2.21 -0.60
CA VAL A 324 -3.03 -2.48 -1.51
C VAL A 324 -3.53 -3.40 -2.62
N ASP A 325 -3.27 -3.02 -3.86
CA ASP A 325 -3.59 -3.77 -5.06
C ASP A 325 -2.35 -3.86 -5.96
N LYS A 326 -2.04 -5.05 -6.47
CA LYS A 326 -0.92 -5.23 -7.40
C LYS A 326 -1.43 -4.84 -8.79
N THR A 327 -0.98 -3.70 -9.31
CA THR A 327 -1.51 -3.12 -10.56
C THR A 327 -0.83 -3.60 -11.84
N ALA A 328 0.33 -4.23 -11.71
CA ALA A 328 1.01 -4.93 -12.80
C ALA A 328 1.25 -6.38 -12.38
N GLY A 329 0.88 -7.35 -13.23
CA GLY A 329 1.25 -8.75 -12.99
C GLY A 329 2.76 -8.92 -13.12
N PRO A 330 3.34 -10.02 -12.60
CA PRO A 330 4.69 -10.40 -12.97
C PRO A 330 4.68 -10.65 -14.48
N ASN A 331 5.14 -9.69 -15.27
CA ASN A 331 5.40 -9.93 -16.68
C ASN A 331 6.70 -10.72 -16.71
N ALA A 332 6.57 -12.03 -16.52
CA ALA A 332 7.62 -12.97 -16.87
C ALA A 332 7.78 -12.90 -18.39
N ASP A 333 8.90 -12.34 -18.84
CA ASP A 333 9.56 -12.84 -20.05
C ASP A 333 10.32 -14.13 -19.67
#